data_AF-A0A3N5X3S2-F1
#
_entry.id   AF-A0A3N5X3S2-F1
#
_cell.length_a   1.000
_cell.length_b   1.000
_cell.length_c   1.000
_cell.angle_alpha   90.00
_cell.angle_beta   90.00
_cell.angle_gamma   90.00
#
_symmetry.space_group_name_H-M   'P 1'
#
loop_
_entity.id
_entity.type
_entity.pdbx_description
1 polymer ?
#
loop_
_entity_poly.entity_id
_entity_poly.type
_entity_poly.pdbx_seq_one_letter_code
_entity_poly.pdbx_strand_id
1 'polypeptide(L)' 'MSEKAEMFPHDNNLERLPEEEREKKMSEKLQKLIAYAYESAPGFKKRMDKAGLKPSDIKG' A
#
# COMPACT_ATOMS: atom_id res chain seq x y z
N MET A 1 15.26 -24.72 -10.57
CA MET A 1 15.03 -23.45 -9.84
C MET A 1 13.64 -23.55 -9.24
N SER A 2 13.50 -23.33 -7.93
CA SER A 2 12.30 -23.62 -7.14
C SER A 2 11.11 -22.72 -7.52
N GLU A 3 9.89 -23.27 -7.61
CA GLU A 3 8.60 -22.57 -7.84
C GLU A 3 8.41 -21.31 -6.98
N LYS A 4 9.07 -21.21 -5.82
CA LYS A 4 9.03 -20.03 -4.96
C LYS A 4 9.64 -18.77 -5.60
N ALA A 5 10.61 -18.93 -6.51
CA ALA A 5 11.23 -17.80 -7.20
C ALA A 5 10.28 -17.16 -8.24
N GLU A 6 9.28 -17.90 -8.72
CA GLU A 6 8.28 -17.39 -9.68
C GLU A 6 7.16 -16.62 -8.99
N MET A 7 6.87 -16.89 -7.71
CA MET A 7 5.79 -16.24 -6.96
C MET A 7 6.06 -14.75 -6.67
N PHE A 8 7.32 -14.36 -6.55
CA PHE A 8 7.75 -12.97 -6.32
C PHE A 8 8.85 -12.63 -7.33
N PRO A 9 8.49 -12.37 -8.60
CA PRO A 9 9.47 -12.07 -9.62
C PRO A 9 10.27 -10.82 -9.22
N HIS A 10 11.58 -10.93 -9.30
CA HIS A 10 12.51 -9.82 -9.07
C HIS A 10 12.28 -8.74 -10.14
N ASP A 11 12.06 -7.50 -9.72
CA ASP A 11 11.93 -6.35 -10.62
C ASP A 11 13.07 -5.37 -10.32
N ASN A 12 14.14 -5.49 -11.12
CA ASN A 12 15.35 -4.67 -11.00
C ASN A 12 15.05 -3.16 -11.02
N ASN A 13 13.99 -2.73 -11.69
CA ASN A 13 13.66 -1.32 -11.79
C ASN A 13 13.01 -0.81 -10.50
N LEU A 14 12.17 -1.62 -9.85
CA LEU A 14 11.55 -1.25 -8.58
C LEU A 14 12.55 -1.26 -7.41
N GLU A 15 13.45 -2.24 -7.40
CA GLU A 15 14.41 -2.42 -6.31
C GLU A 15 15.52 -1.35 -6.30
N ARG A 16 15.73 -0.66 -7.42
CA ARG A 16 16.77 0.36 -7.60
C ARG A 16 16.23 1.77 -7.77
N LEU A 17 14.94 1.99 -7.47
CA LEU A 17 14.36 3.32 -7.54
C LEU A 17 15.14 4.31 -6.66
N PRO A 18 15.37 5.55 -7.14
CA PRO A 18 15.79 6.65 -6.29
C PRO A 18 14.85 6.78 -5.08
N GLU A 19 15.41 7.22 -3.95
CA GLU A 19 14.68 7.29 -2.68
C GLU A 19 13.38 8.09 -2.79
N GLU A 20 13.43 9.29 -3.35
CA GLU A 20 12.25 10.16 -3.52
C GLU A 20 11.16 9.51 -4.39
N GLU A 21 11.56 8.83 -5.47
CA GLU A 21 10.63 8.14 -6.37
C GLU A 21 9.99 6.92 -5.68
N ARG A 22 10.79 6.19 -4.89
CA ARG A 22 10.33 5.06 -4.11
C ARG A 22 9.32 5.50 -3.05
N GLU A 23 9.62 6.56 -2.30
CA GLU A 23 8.73 7.10 -1.28
C GLU A 23 7.39 7.53 -1.89
N LYS A 24 7.43 8.36 -2.95
CA LYS A 24 6.22 8.78 -3.66
C LYS A 24 5.37 7.58 -4.11
N LYS A 25 6.00 6.56 -4.71
CA LYS A 25 5.31 5.36 -5.18
C LYS A 25 4.70 4.55 -4.05
N MET A 26 5.39 4.41 -2.92
CA MET A 26 4.89 3.71 -1.74
C MET A 26 3.72 4.46 -1.11
N SER A 27 3.78 5.79 -1.06
CA SER A 27 2.72 6.64 -0.55
C SER A 27 1.44 6.60 -1.40
N GLU A 28 1.56 6.69 -2.72
CA GLU A 28 0.43 6.51 -3.64
C GLU A 28 -0.20 5.11 -3.50
N LYS A 29 0.64 4.08 -3.33
CA LYS A 29 0.17 2.70 -3.11
C LYS A 29 -0.55 2.58 -1.77
N LEU A 30 -0.03 3.19 -0.71
CA LEU A 30 -0.65 3.18 0.62
C LEU A 30 -2.05 3.81 0.57
N GLN A 31 -2.18 4.99 -0.03
CA GLN A 31 -3.47 5.68 -0.16
C GLN A 31 -4.52 4.81 -0.88
N LYS A 32 -4.14 4.17 -2.00
CA LYS A 32 -5.02 3.26 -2.75
C LYS A 32 -5.43 2.05 -1.92
N LEU A 33 -4.50 1.43 -1.20
CA LEU A 33 -4.77 0.27 -0.36
C LEU A 33 -5.71 0.61 0.80
N ILE A 34 -5.51 1.75 1.45
CA ILE A 34 -6.37 2.19 2.56
C ILE A 34 -7.77 2.51 2.04
N ALA A 35 -7.90 3.22 0.91
CA ALA A 35 -9.21 3.49 0.31
C ALA A 35 -9.96 2.18 0.00
N TYR A 36 -9.30 1.25 -0.68
CA TYR A 36 -9.87 -0.07 -0.99
C TYR A 36 -10.29 -0.84 0.27
N ALA A 37 -9.43 -0.89 1.28
CA ALA A 37 -9.72 -1.61 2.52
C ALA A 37 -10.86 -0.95 3.32
N TYR A 38 -10.93 0.38 3.32
CA TYR A 38 -12.01 1.12 3.98
C TYR A 38 -13.35 0.87 3.31
N GLU A 39 -13.39 0.75 1.98
CA GLU A 39 -14.61 0.43 1.23
C GLU A 39 -15.01 -1.04 1.36
N SER A 40 -14.03 -1.95 1.28
CA SER A 40 -14.29 -3.39 1.08
C SER A 40 -14.31 -4.20 2.37
N ALA A 41 -13.69 -3.72 3.46
CA ALA A 41 -13.54 -4.46 4.71
C ALA A 41 -14.24 -3.75 5.89
N PRO A 42 -15.45 -4.19 6.27
CA PRO A 42 -16.23 -3.54 7.33
C PRO A 42 -15.50 -3.45 8.67
N GLY A 43 -14.71 -4.48 9.03
CA GLY A 43 -13.92 -4.48 10.25
C GLY A 43 -12.80 -3.42 10.23
N PHE A 44 -12.20 -3.18 9.07
CA PHE A 44 -11.17 -2.15 8.90
C PHE A 44 -11.79 -0.75 8.99
N LYS A 45 -12.89 -0.52 8.26
CA LYS A 45 -13.67 0.72 8.34
C LYS A 45 -14.06 1.06 9.77
N LYS A 46 -14.64 0.10 10.52
CA LYS A 46 -15.04 0.31 11.92
C LYS A 46 -13.87 0.74 12.82
N ARG A 47 -12.66 0.21 12.57
CA ARG A 47 -11.47 0.59 13.34
C ARG A 47 -11.00 2.01 13.00
N MET A 48 -11.00 2.39 11.72
CA MET A 48 -10.66 3.75 11.29
C MET A 48 -11.67 4.78 11.80
N ASP A 49 -12.97 4.51 11.65
CA ASP A 49 -14.04 5.40 12.12
C ASP A 49 -13.96 5.60 13.64
N LYS A 50 -13.69 4.53 14.40
CA LYS A 50 -13.49 4.60 15.85
C LYS A 50 -12.29 5.48 16.23
N ALA A 51 -11.25 5.51 15.40
CA ALA A 51 -10.08 6.36 15.59
C ALA A 51 -10.30 7.80 15.06
N GLY A 52 -11.45 8.10 14.46
CA GLY A 52 -11.73 9.40 13.85
C GLY A 52 -10.96 9.67 12.55
N LEU A 53 -10.48 8.61 11.89
CA LEU A 53 -9.67 8.70 10.67
C LEU A 53 -10.50 8.37 9.44
N LYS A 54 -10.23 9.08 8.35
CA LYS A 54 -10.73 8.84 7.00
C LYS A 54 -9.56 8.50 6.07
N PRO A 55 -9.80 7.81 4.94
CA PRO A 55 -8.75 7.57 3.95
C PRO A 55 -8.05 8.84 3.48
N SER A 56 -8.76 9.96 3.39
CA SER A 56 -8.20 11.28 3.03
C SER A 56 -7.19 11.84 4.03
N ASP A 57 -7.17 11.34 5.27
CA ASP A 57 -6.25 11.79 6.30
C ASP A 57 -4.86 11.13 6.16
N ILE A 58 -4.75 10.09 5.33
CA ILE A 58 -3.49 9.39 5.07
C ILE A 58 -2.61 10.24 4.15
N LYS A 59 -1.63 10.89 4.76
CA LYS A 59 -0.56 11.62 4.09
C LYS A 59 0.68 10.74 4.04
N GLY A 60 1.21 10.55 2.85
CA GLY A 60 2.49 9.93 2.57
C GLY A 60 3.10 10.61 1.35
#